data_AF-A0A1A3P0M5-F1
#
_entry.id   AF-A0A1A3P0M5-F1
#
_cell.length_a   1.000
_cell.length_b   1.000
_cell.length_c   1.000
_cell.angle_alpha   90.00
_cell.angle_beta   90.00
_cell.angle_gamma   90.00
#
_symmetry.space_group_name_H-M   'P 1'
#
loop_
_entity.id
_entity.type
_entity.pdbx_description
1 polymer ?
#
loop_
_entity_poly.entity_id
_entity_poly.type
_entity_poly.pdbx_seq_one_letter_code
_entity_poly.pdbx_strand_id
1 'polypeptide(L)'
;MTAREVGSSGLRKLLQRTGIVEEATTALATDPEAVTQLLDADWFGERLEALAGELGRDPESVRVEAAGYLREVAASLDERAVQAWRGFSRWLMRAYDVLVDEDQIAQLRALDRKATLAFAFSHRSYLDGMLLPEEIAANRLSAAYTFGGANLNFFPMGGLAKRTGTIFIRRQTKDIPIYRFVLRAYTAQLVQNHANLTWSIEGGRTRTGKLRPPVFGILRYLTDAVDEIDGPEVYLVPTSIVYDQLHEVEAMTTEAYGATKRPEDFRFLVRLSRQQGERLGRAYLDFGEPLPLRKRLEELRADPSGTETVVERIALDVEHRINRATPVTPTAVVSLALLGADRSLSISEVLATVRPLASYIAARNWAVAGAADLTNKSTIRWTLHQMVDSGVVSVYDAGTEAVWGIGADQHLVAAFYRNTAIHIMVDRAIAEMALLAASENAADGTVSPAAVRDEALSLRELLKFEFLFSARAQFEMELADEVRLIGPVEDITKAVSATEVRELLESADLLLAHLVLRPFLDAYHLVADRLAALQDESLDEELFLNECLQVGKQWELQRRIANAESRSMELFKTALRLARHRELVDSPEQADIAKRRQEFADEIATATRRVNCIAELARTAAARQVTRAATP
;
A
#
# COMPACT_ATOMS: atom_id res chain seq x y z
N MET A 1 33.13 28.87 -3.21
CA MET A 1 33.14 28.00 -4.39
C MET A 1 33.43 28.84 -5.61
N THR A 2 34.64 28.73 -6.14
CA THR A 2 35.04 29.45 -7.36
C THR A 2 34.66 28.63 -8.59
N ALA A 3 34.41 29.28 -9.72
CA ALA A 3 34.05 28.61 -10.99
C ALA A 3 35.07 27.55 -11.46
N ARG A 4 36.29 27.57 -10.90
CA ARG A 4 37.37 26.61 -11.15
C ARG A 4 37.19 25.27 -10.44
N GLU A 5 36.52 25.23 -9.28
CA GLU A 5 36.25 24.00 -8.49
C GLU A 5 35.06 23.20 -9.05
N VAL A 6 34.09 23.90 -9.64
CA VAL A 6 32.91 23.26 -10.27
C VAL A 6 33.30 22.56 -11.58
N GLY A 7 34.25 23.13 -12.34
CA GLY A 7 34.75 22.54 -13.58
C GLY A 7 35.63 21.30 -13.38
N SER A 8 36.43 21.24 -12.31
CA SER A 8 37.33 20.11 -12.03
C SER A 8 36.59 18.87 -11.51
N SER A 9 35.54 19.07 -10.71
CA SER A 9 34.65 17.99 -10.24
C SER A 9 33.93 17.28 -11.39
N GLY A 10 33.42 18.04 -12.38
CA GLY A 10 32.74 17.50 -13.55
C GLY A 10 33.67 16.72 -14.49
N LEU A 11 34.89 17.23 -14.70
CA LEU A 11 35.91 16.57 -15.51
C LEU A 11 36.39 15.26 -14.87
N ARG A 12 36.56 15.24 -13.53
CA ARG A 12 36.95 14.03 -12.78
C ARG A 12 35.87 12.93 -12.85
N LYS A 13 34.59 13.27 -12.70
CA LYS A 13 33.47 12.32 -12.87
C LYS A 13 33.37 11.77 -14.28
N LEU A 14 33.68 12.58 -15.30
CA LEU A 14 33.71 12.14 -16.69
C LEU A 14 34.88 11.16 -16.94
N LEU A 15 36.06 11.46 -16.38
CA LEU A 15 37.26 10.63 -16.49
C LEU A 15 37.17 9.32 -15.68
N GLN A 16 36.45 9.32 -14.55
CA GLN A 16 36.12 8.13 -13.75
C GLN A 16 35.17 7.21 -14.52
N ARG A 17 34.15 7.76 -15.20
CA ARG A 17 33.24 6.98 -16.07
C ARG A 17 33.93 6.33 -17.28
N THR A 18 35.04 6.89 -17.74
CA THR A 18 35.84 6.35 -18.85
C THR A 18 36.98 5.43 -18.39
N GLY A 19 37.11 5.15 -17.08
CA GLY A 19 38.16 4.27 -16.54
C GLY A 19 39.58 4.84 -16.58
N ILE A 20 39.72 6.17 -16.74
CA ILE A 20 41.02 6.86 -16.88
C ILE A 20 41.59 7.28 -15.50
N VAL A 21 40.73 7.35 -14.47
CA VAL A 21 41.13 7.65 -13.09
C VAL A 21 40.52 6.58 -12.18
N GLU A 22 41.37 5.86 -11.45
CA GLU A 22 40.94 4.86 -10.47
C GLU A 22 40.13 5.51 -9.33
N GLU A 23 39.09 4.81 -8.88
CA GLU A 23 38.27 5.26 -7.76
C GLU A 23 39.09 5.18 -6.47
N ALA A 24 39.20 6.30 -5.75
CA ALA A 24 40.04 6.35 -4.55
C ALA A 24 39.47 5.41 -3.48
N THR A 25 40.29 4.49 -2.96
CA THR A 25 39.89 3.58 -1.87
C THR A 25 39.92 4.25 -0.50
N THR A 26 40.56 5.41 -0.37
CA THR A 26 40.63 6.22 0.85
C THR A 26 39.60 7.35 0.88
N ALA A 27 39.30 7.85 2.06
CA ALA A 27 38.36 8.96 2.25
C ALA A 27 38.80 10.24 1.53
N LEU A 28 37.86 10.88 0.82
CA LEU A 28 38.07 12.17 0.17
C LEU A 28 37.51 13.30 1.04
N ALA A 29 38.05 14.51 0.90
CA ALA A 29 37.54 15.69 1.63
C ALA A 29 36.08 16.06 1.27
N THR A 30 35.57 15.53 0.16
CA THR A 30 34.17 15.73 -0.28
C THR A 30 33.24 14.60 0.17
N ASP A 31 33.77 13.55 0.79
CA ASP A 31 32.98 12.40 1.22
C ASP A 31 32.18 12.77 2.49
N PRO A 32 30.92 12.35 2.60
CA PRO A 32 30.14 12.50 3.83
C PRO A 32 30.78 11.74 5.00
N GLU A 33 30.52 12.18 6.23
CA GLU A 33 31.09 11.60 7.45
C GLU A 33 30.93 10.07 7.53
N ALA A 34 29.74 9.55 7.23
CA ALA A 34 29.47 8.11 7.23
C ALA A 34 30.31 7.32 6.21
N VAL A 35 30.71 7.96 5.09
CA VAL A 35 31.60 7.34 4.10
C VAL A 35 33.01 7.28 4.63
N THR A 36 33.50 8.38 5.20
CA THR A 36 34.83 8.43 5.83
C THR A 36 34.95 7.39 6.93
N GLN A 37 33.97 7.32 7.84
CA GLN A 37 33.94 6.34 8.93
C GLN A 37 34.03 4.89 8.43
N LEU A 38 33.31 4.55 7.36
CA LEU A 38 33.33 3.19 6.80
C LEU A 38 34.62 2.87 6.05
N LEU A 39 35.14 3.80 5.24
CA LEU A 39 36.39 3.58 4.52
C LEU A 39 37.59 3.45 5.47
N ASP A 40 37.54 4.12 6.62
CA ASP A 40 38.58 4.06 7.64
C ASP A 40 38.38 2.91 8.66
N ALA A 41 37.27 2.16 8.57
CA ALA A 41 36.97 1.09 9.52
C ALA A 41 37.65 -0.23 9.15
N ASP A 42 38.45 -0.78 10.07
CA ASP A 42 39.16 -2.05 9.88
C ASP A 42 38.21 -3.21 9.53
N TRP A 43 37.08 -3.32 10.25
CA TRP A 43 36.09 -4.38 10.01
C TRP A 43 35.50 -4.33 8.59
N PHE A 44 35.36 -3.14 8.01
CA PHE A 44 34.82 -2.97 6.67
C PHE A 44 35.83 -3.49 5.63
N GLY A 45 37.10 -3.17 5.82
CA GLY A 45 38.21 -3.71 5.03
C GLY A 45 38.30 -5.24 5.10
N GLU A 46 38.25 -5.82 6.30
CA GLU A 46 38.30 -7.27 6.52
C GLU A 46 37.13 -8.01 5.86
N ARG A 47 35.91 -7.45 5.96
CA ARG A 47 34.72 -8.03 5.32
C ARG A 47 34.78 -7.96 3.80
N LEU A 48 35.36 -6.90 3.24
CA LEU A 48 35.60 -6.81 1.80
C LEU A 48 36.64 -7.83 1.31
N GLU A 49 37.69 -8.09 2.09
CA GLU A 49 38.67 -9.15 1.78
C GLU A 49 38.01 -10.53 1.80
N ALA A 50 37.20 -10.82 2.82
CA ALA A 50 36.45 -12.08 2.90
C ALA A 50 35.49 -12.23 1.71
N LEU A 51 34.74 -11.18 1.36
CA LEU A 51 33.85 -11.16 0.21
C LEU A 51 34.62 -11.34 -1.12
N ALA A 52 35.81 -10.76 -1.25
CA ALA A 52 36.68 -10.97 -2.39
C ALA A 52 37.09 -12.44 -2.53
N GLY A 53 37.42 -13.09 -1.40
CA GLY A 53 37.69 -14.52 -1.33
C GLY A 53 36.51 -15.38 -1.77
N GLU A 54 35.29 -15.09 -1.30
CA GLU A 54 34.06 -15.79 -1.71
C GLU A 54 33.75 -15.63 -3.20
N LEU A 55 34.01 -14.44 -3.76
CA LEU A 55 33.77 -14.14 -5.17
C LEU A 55 34.90 -14.59 -6.09
N GLY A 56 36.04 -15.06 -5.55
CA GLY A 56 37.24 -15.41 -6.31
C GLY A 56 37.84 -14.20 -7.06
N ARG A 57 37.69 -12.99 -6.51
CA ARG A 57 38.15 -11.74 -7.11
C ARG A 57 39.34 -11.16 -6.36
N ASP A 58 40.12 -10.33 -7.04
CA ASP A 58 41.21 -9.58 -6.43
C ASP A 58 40.68 -8.61 -5.34
N PRO A 59 41.22 -8.63 -4.11
CA PRO A 59 40.75 -7.78 -3.01
C PRO A 59 40.80 -6.28 -3.30
N GLU A 60 41.82 -5.81 -4.02
CA GLU A 60 41.95 -4.39 -4.33
C GLU A 60 40.88 -3.95 -5.34
N SER A 61 40.61 -4.77 -6.35
CA SER A 61 39.48 -4.55 -7.27
C SER A 61 38.14 -4.46 -6.53
N VAL A 62 37.92 -5.31 -5.52
CA VAL A 62 36.69 -5.29 -4.71
C VAL A 62 36.60 -4.03 -3.85
N ARG A 63 37.72 -3.56 -3.28
CA ARG A 63 37.78 -2.29 -2.53
C ARG A 63 37.49 -1.08 -3.39
N VAL A 64 38.09 -0.99 -4.58
CA VAL A 64 37.85 0.09 -5.54
C VAL A 64 36.37 0.13 -5.94
N GLU A 65 35.79 -1.02 -6.27
CA GLU A 65 34.37 -1.14 -6.60
C GLU A 65 33.46 -0.78 -5.41
N ALA A 66 33.80 -1.24 -4.20
CA ALA A 66 33.05 -0.93 -2.98
C ALA A 66 33.08 0.57 -2.65
N ALA A 67 34.24 1.23 -2.76
CA ALA A 67 34.36 2.67 -2.56
C ALA A 67 33.53 3.46 -3.58
N GLY A 68 33.46 2.98 -4.83
CA GLY A 68 32.60 3.56 -5.86
C GLY A 68 31.12 3.43 -5.55
N TYR A 69 30.66 2.24 -5.16
CA TYR A 69 29.27 2.05 -4.73
C TYR A 69 28.95 2.85 -3.47
N LEU A 70 29.89 2.98 -2.53
CA LEU A 70 29.67 3.71 -1.29
C LEU A 70 29.43 5.19 -1.60
N ARG A 71 30.24 5.80 -2.47
CA ARG A 71 30.02 7.18 -2.95
C ARG A 71 28.80 7.31 -3.87
N GLU A 72 28.42 6.25 -4.57
CA GLU A 72 27.18 6.21 -5.34
C GLU A 72 25.94 6.32 -4.43
N VAL A 73 25.91 5.61 -3.31
CA VAL A 73 24.76 5.63 -2.38
C VAL A 73 24.83 6.78 -1.37
N ALA A 74 26.03 7.29 -1.09
CA ALA A 74 26.26 8.33 -0.12
C ALA A 74 25.39 9.57 -0.36
N ALA A 75 24.75 10.00 0.73
CA ALA A 75 23.97 11.22 0.80
C ALA A 75 24.57 12.14 1.86
N SER A 76 24.26 13.43 1.76
CA SER A 76 24.70 14.46 2.71
C SER A 76 23.51 15.33 3.10
N LEU A 77 23.60 15.98 4.26
CA LEU A 77 22.62 16.93 4.76
C LEU A 77 23.23 18.34 4.77
N ASP A 78 23.35 18.94 3.59
CA ASP A 78 23.85 20.32 3.46
C ASP A 78 22.73 21.31 3.79
N GLU A 79 22.94 22.16 4.80
CA GLU A 79 21.90 23.07 5.31
C GLU A 79 21.28 23.94 4.20
N ARG A 80 22.08 24.47 3.27
CA ARG A 80 21.58 25.32 2.19
C ARG A 80 20.73 24.53 1.20
N ALA A 81 21.19 23.34 0.81
CA ALA A 81 20.43 22.44 -0.03
C ALA A 81 19.11 22.05 0.63
N VAL A 82 19.15 21.69 1.92
CA VAL A 82 17.96 21.36 2.72
C VAL A 82 16.98 22.52 2.75
N GLN A 83 17.41 23.74 3.05
CA GLN A 83 16.52 24.91 3.08
C GLN A 83 15.91 25.24 1.70
N ALA A 84 16.72 25.16 0.64
CA ALA A 84 16.22 25.33 -0.73
C ALA A 84 15.19 24.25 -1.09
N TRP A 85 15.47 23.00 -0.72
CA TRP A 85 14.57 21.87 -0.94
C TRP A 85 13.27 22.03 -0.18
N ARG A 86 13.29 22.47 1.08
CA ARG A 86 12.08 22.76 1.86
C ARG A 86 11.21 23.83 1.21
N GLY A 87 11.81 24.89 0.66
CA GLY A 87 11.09 25.88 -0.12
C GLY A 87 10.42 25.28 -1.36
N PHE A 88 11.16 24.45 -2.09
CA PHE A 88 10.66 23.73 -3.27
C PHE A 88 9.54 22.73 -2.92
N SER A 89 9.71 21.91 -1.89
CA SER A 89 8.72 20.95 -1.42
C SER A 89 7.42 21.65 -1.03
N ARG A 90 7.46 22.73 -0.22
CA ARG A 90 6.26 23.51 0.13
C ARG A 90 5.57 24.10 -1.10
N TRP A 91 6.34 24.60 -2.05
CA TRP A 91 5.77 25.09 -3.30
C TRP A 91 5.13 23.97 -4.14
N LEU A 92 5.74 22.78 -4.21
CA LEU A 92 5.18 21.64 -4.94
C LEU A 92 3.93 21.08 -4.24
N MET A 93 3.90 21.12 -2.91
CA MET A 93 2.79 20.66 -2.08
C MET A 93 1.68 21.71 -1.89
N ARG A 94 1.79 22.89 -2.52
CA ARG A 94 0.82 24.01 -2.36
C ARG A 94 -0.63 23.69 -2.70
N ALA A 95 -0.88 22.57 -3.37
CA ALA A 95 -2.23 22.08 -3.64
C ALA A 95 -2.92 21.53 -2.38
N TYR A 96 -2.16 21.20 -1.33
CA TYR A 96 -2.63 20.53 -0.14
C TYR A 96 -2.39 21.36 1.13
N ASP A 97 -3.37 21.33 2.02
CA ASP A 97 -3.13 21.63 3.43
C ASP A 97 -2.67 20.33 4.12
N VAL A 98 -1.43 20.30 4.60
CA VAL A 98 -0.91 19.13 5.32
C VAL A 98 -1.38 19.18 6.77
N LEU A 99 -2.03 18.10 7.21
CA LEU A 99 -2.53 17.92 8.56
C LEU A 99 -1.76 16.80 9.25
N VAL A 100 -1.20 17.12 10.40
CA VAL A 100 -0.42 16.21 11.24
C VAL A 100 -0.93 16.35 12.67
N ASP A 101 -1.04 15.24 13.38
CA ASP A 101 -1.38 15.23 14.79
C ASP A 101 -0.21 15.75 15.65
N GLU A 102 -0.43 16.87 16.35
CA GLU A 102 0.59 17.51 17.19
C GLU A 102 1.02 16.65 18.38
N ASP A 103 0.13 15.83 18.93
CA ASP A 103 0.42 14.93 20.05
C ASP A 103 1.32 13.79 19.58
N GLN A 104 1.06 13.23 18.40
CA GLN A 104 1.93 12.23 17.78
C GLN A 104 3.33 12.80 17.53
N ILE A 105 3.41 14.02 16.99
CA ILE A 105 4.68 14.73 16.80
C ILE A 105 5.41 14.97 18.13
N ALA A 106 4.70 15.34 19.20
CA ALA A 106 5.30 15.53 20.52
C ALA A 106 5.90 14.23 21.06
N GLN A 107 5.22 13.09 20.88
CA GLN A 107 5.71 11.77 21.26
C GLN A 107 6.94 11.37 20.44
N LEU A 108 6.90 11.55 19.11
CA LEU A 108 8.02 11.24 18.23
C LEU A 108 9.25 12.10 18.54
N ARG A 109 9.08 13.41 18.80
CA ARG A 109 10.18 14.27 19.28
C ARG A 109 10.81 13.78 20.58
N ALA A 110 10.03 13.16 21.47
CA ALA A 110 10.56 12.61 22.71
C ALA A 110 11.40 11.34 22.47
N LEU A 111 11.00 10.50 21.51
CA LEU A 111 11.74 9.32 21.08
C LEU A 111 13.01 9.69 20.29
N ASP A 112 12.90 10.64 19.36
CA ASP A 112 14.00 11.15 18.51
C ASP A 112 15.23 11.60 19.32
N ARG A 113 15.02 12.12 20.53
CA ARG A 113 16.12 12.53 21.42
C ARG A 113 16.95 11.37 21.97
N LYS A 114 16.49 10.12 21.86
CA LYS A 114 17.06 8.94 22.53
C LYS A 114 17.30 7.76 21.59
N ALA A 115 16.66 7.76 20.43
CA ALA A 115 16.57 6.61 19.55
C ALA A 115 16.59 7.05 18.08
N THR A 116 17.05 6.16 17.21
CA THR A 116 16.93 6.33 15.77
C THR A 116 15.50 6.01 15.34
N LEU A 117 14.86 6.95 14.64
CA LEU A 117 13.52 6.75 14.08
C LEU A 117 13.60 6.32 12.62
N ALA A 118 13.02 5.17 12.34
CA ALA A 118 12.98 4.55 11.02
C ALA A 118 11.54 4.58 10.49
N PHE A 119 11.19 5.63 9.75
CA PHE A 119 9.84 5.87 9.22
C PHE A 119 9.56 5.01 7.99
N ALA A 120 8.69 4.03 8.16
CA ALA A 120 8.21 3.15 7.11
C ALA A 120 6.85 3.66 6.63
N PHE A 121 6.79 4.25 5.43
CA PHE A 121 5.58 4.91 4.94
C PHE A 121 4.83 4.14 3.85
N SER A 122 3.50 4.30 3.83
CA SER A 122 2.64 3.91 2.70
C SER A 122 2.88 4.84 1.50
N HIS A 123 2.93 4.31 0.29
CA HIS A 123 3.28 5.07 -0.90
C HIS A 123 2.10 5.17 -1.88
N ARG A 124 1.53 6.37 -1.96
CA ARG A 124 0.35 6.70 -2.77
C ARG A 124 0.64 7.77 -3.83
N SER A 125 1.64 8.65 -3.64
CA SER A 125 1.97 9.75 -4.56
C SER A 125 3.47 9.94 -4.72
N TYR A 126 3.91 10.59 -5.81
CA TYR A 126 5.28 11.09 -5.92
C TYR A 126 5.65 12.11 -4.84
N LEU A 127 4.64 12.74 -4.22
CA LEU A 127 4.84 13.75 -3.19
C LEU A 127 5.26 13.16 -1.84
N ASP A 128 5.01 11.87 -1.59
CA ASP A 128 5.29 11.23 -0.29
C ASP A 128 6.75 11.37 0.14
N GLY A 129 7.67 11.16 -0.82
CA GLY A 129 9.12 11.29 -0.60
C GLY A 129 9.61 12.72 -0.41
N MET A 130 8.73 13.72 -0.58
CA MET A 130 9.00 15.13 -0.26
C MET A 130 8.22 15.60 0.96
N LEU A 131 6.99 15.10 1.15
CA LEU A 131 6.10 15.45 2.25
C LEU A 131 6.68 15.02 3.58
N LEU A 132 7.01 13.74 3.75
CA LEU A 132 7.48 13.24 5.03
C LEU A 132 8.81 13.89 5.48
N PRO A 133 9.86 14.02 4.65
CA PRO A 133 11.08 14.71 5.06
C PRO A 133 10.87 16.20 5.37
N GLU A 134 9.95 16.87 4.67
CA GLU A 134 9.58 18.25 4.98
C GLU A 134 8.94 18.32 6.37
N GLU A 135 7.96 17.47 6.65
CA GLU A 135 7.22 17.49 7.90
C GLU A 135 8.10 17.10 9.10
N ILE A 136 9.03 16.14 8.94
CA ILE A 136 10.06 15.84 9.94
C ILE A 136 10.86 17.11 10.29
N ALA A 137 11.33 17.83 9.27
CA ALA A 137 12.13 19.04 9.45
C ALA A 137 11.30 20.23 9.98
N ALA A 138 10.04 20.37 9.55
CA ALA A 138 9.12 21.41 10.01
C ALA A 138 8.77 21.23 11.49
N ASN A 139 8.62 19.98 11.93
CA ASN A 139 8.26 19.63 13.29
C ASN A 139 9.45 19.48 14.26
N ARG A 140 10.66 19.84 13.82
CA ARG A 140 11.90 19.83 14.63
C ARG A 140 12.32 18.44 15.13
N LEU A 141 12.06 17.41 14.32
CA LEU A 141 12.73 16.12 14.47
C LEU A 141 14.09 16.17 13.77
N SER A 142 14.99 15.28 14.16
CA SER A 142 16.28 15.11 13.51
C SER A 142 16.09 14.75 12.04
N ALA A 143 16.85 15.40 11.17
CA ALA A 143 16.72 15.22 9.73
C ALA A 143 16.94 13.75 9.34
N ALA A 144 16.11 13.27 8.41
CA ALA A 144 16.12 11.86 8.03
C ALA A 144 16.74 11.64 6.64
N TYR A 145 17.42 10.52 6.48
CA TYR A 145 17.88 10.04 5.18
C TYR A 145 16.77 9.24 4.49
N THR A 146 16.46 9.59 3.24
CA THR A 146 15.34 9.01 2.50
C THR A 146 15.82 8.04 1.43
N PHE A 147 15.45 6.76 1.54
CA PHE A 147 15.71 5.80 0.47
C PHE A 147 14.72 5.99 -0.68
N GLY A 148 15.23 6.19 -1.89
CA GLY A 148 14.45 6.38 -3.12
C GLY A 148 15.01 5.59 -4.29
N GLY A 149 14.17 5.22 -5.26
CA GLY A 149 14.63 4.49 -6.45
C GLY A 149 15.56 5.33 -7.32
N ALA A 150 16.63 4.73 -7.85
CA ALA A 150 17.63 5.40 -8.70
C ALA A 150 17.03 6.04 -9.97
N ASN A 151 15.84 5.61 -10.40
CA ASN A 151 15.08 6.25 -11.49
C ASN A 151 14.70 7.71 -11.20
N LEU A 152 14.63 8.12 -9.94
CA LEU A 152 14.34 9.50 -9.53
C LEU A 152 15.60 10.40 -9.57
N ASN A 153 16.80 9.81 -9.77
CA ASN A 153 18.05 10.54 -9.84
C ASN A 153 18.30 11.11 -11.24
N PHE A 154 17.48 12.08 -11.67
CA PHE A 154 17.66 12.77 -12.94
C PHE A 154 18.25 14.18 -12.73
N PHE A 155 19.07 14.64 -13.68
CA PHE A 155 19.64 15.98 -13.64
C PHE A 155 18.57 17.04 -13.95
N PRO A 156 18.51 18.19 -13.23
CA PRO A 156 19.42 18.64 -12.17
C PRO A 156 19.01 18.23 -10.74
N MET A 157 17.83 17.67 -10.54
CA MET A 157 17.24 17.45 -9.22
C MET A 157 17.96 16.40 -8.37
N GLY A 158 18.50 15.35 -8.99
CA GLY A 158 19.14 14.24 -8.29
C GLY A 158 20.36 14.65 -7.45
N GLY A 159 21.21 15.56 -7.97
CA GLY A 159 22.37 16.06 -7.23
C GLY A 159 21.98 16.95 -6.04
N LEU A 160 20.88 17.69 -6.15
CA LEU A 160 20.34 18.48 -5.05
C LEU A 160 19.70 17.57 -4.00
N ALA A 161 18.88 16.59 -4.40
CA ALA A 161 18.24 15.63 -3.50
C ALA A 161 19.26 14.79 -2.70
N LYS A 162 20.39 14.39 -3.31
CA LYS A 162 21.47 13.73 -2.55
C LYS A 162 22.04 14.60 -1.42
N ARG A 163 22.01 15.92 -1.58
CA ARG A 163 22.47 16.89 -0.57
C ARG A 163 21.39 17.22 0.47
N THR A 164 20.21 16.64 0.34
CA THR A 164 19.11 16.76 1.30
C THR A 164 18.86 15.44 2.05
N GLY A 165 19.80 14.48 1.97
CA GLY A 165 19.67 13.17 2.60
C GLY A 165 19.04 12.08 1.73
N THR A 166 18.73 12.31 0.45
CA THR A 166 18.16 11.26 -0.41
C THR A 166 19.23 10.23 -0.83
N ILE A 167 19.03 8.98 -0.43
CA ILE A 167 19.83 7.81 -0.79
C ILE A 167 19.17 7.12 -1.98
N PHE A 168 19.80 7.20 -3.16
CA PHE A 168 19.28 6.56 -4.36
C PHE A 168 19.73 5.10 -4.46
N ILE A 169 18.78 4.18 -4.48
CA ILE A 169 19.02 2.73 -4.53
C ILE A 169 18.60 2.10 -5.87
N ARG A 170 19.38 1.13 -6.33
CA ARG A 170 19.07 0.32 -7.51
C ARG A 170 17.90 -0.65 -7.19
N ARG A 171 17.02 -0.92 -8.17
CA ARG A 171 15.85 -1.82 -7.98
C ARG A 171 16.21 -3.31 -8.00
N GLN A 172 17.17 -3.71 -8.84
CA GLN A 172 17.62 -5.09 -8.95
C GLN A 172 19.08 -5.16 -8.49
N THR A 173 19.29 -5.74 -7.31
CA THR A 173 20.61 -5.82 -6.66
C THR A 173 21.06 -7.25 -6.41
N LYS A 174 20.24 -8.25 -6.76
CA LYS A 174 20.49 -9.68 -6.48
C LYS A 174 21.85 -10.13 -6.99
N ASP A 175 22.21 -9.70 -8.20
CA ASP A 175 23.42 -10.13 -8.91
C ASP A 175 24.61 -9.16 -8.69
N ILE A 176 24.52 -8.24 -7.72
CA ILE A 176 25.56 -7.25 -7.40
C ILE A 176 25.93 -7.35 -5.91
N PRO A 177 26.66 -8.41 -5.49
CA PRO A 177 26.89 -8.73 -4.08
C PRO A 177 27.67 -7.63 -3.33
N ILE A 178 28.67 -7.02 -3.97
CA ILE A 178 29.47 -5.93 -3.38
C ILE A 178 28.57 -4.71 -3.10
N TYR A 179 27.68 -4.35 -4.02
CA TYR A 179 26.72 -3.26 -3.81
C TYR A 179 25.78 -3.54 -2.62
N ARG A 180 25.30 -4.78 -2.47
CA ARG A 180 24.43 -5.16 -1.33
C ARG A 180 25.18 -5.08 -0.01
N PHE A 181 26.44 -5.51 0.02
CA PHE A 181 27.29 -5.40 1.20
C PHE A 181 27.51 -3.94 1.58
N VAL A 182 27.88 -3.09 0.62
CA VAL A 182 28.08 -1.64 0.82
C VAL A 182 26.82 -0.97 1.34
N LEU A 183 25.66 -1.27 0.75
CA LEU A 183 24.39 -0.67 1.18
C LEU A 183 24.00 -1.10 2.61
N ARG A 184 24.25 -2.37 2.97
CA ARG A 184 24.07 -2.87 4.34
C ARG A 184 24.99 -2.13 5.31
N ALA A 185 26.29 -2.10 5.03
CA ALA A 185 27.29 -1.43 5.87
C ALA A 185 26.99 0.07 6.03
N TYR A 186 26.60 0.75 4.94
CA TYR A 186 26.20 2.15 4.97
C TYR A 186 24.95 2.38 5.83
N THR A 187 23.93 1.53 5.71
CA THR A 187 22.73 1.62 6.55
C THR A 187 23.07 1.41 8.03
N ALA A 188 23.93 0.43 8.33
CA ALA A 188 24.42 0.17 9.68
C ALA A 188 25.17 1.37 10.28
N GLN A 189 26.02 2.02 9.49
CA GLN A 189 26.72 3.24 9.90
C GLN A 189 25.75 4.40 10.17
N LEU A 190 24.71 4.59 9.35
CA LEU A 190 23.70 5.61 9.60
C LEU A 190 22.94 5.36 10.91
N VAL A 191 22.62 4.10 11.21
CA VAL A 191 22.00 3.73 12.49
C VAL A 191 22.92 4.03 13.67
N GLN A 192 24.22 3.69 13.57
CA GLN A 192 25.23 4.04 14.59
C GLN A 192 25.33 5.55 14.83
N ASN A 193 25.20 6.34 13.76
CA ASN A 193 25.27 7.79 13.83
C ASN A 193 23.98 8.44 14.34
N HIS A 194 23.02 7.65 14.87
CA HIS A 194 21.71 8.12 15.33
C HIS A 194 20.91 8.86 14.24
N ALA A 195 21.10 8.49 12.97
CA ALA A 195 20.45 9.17 11.86
C ALA A 195 19.07 8.57 11.59
N ASN A 196 18.04 9.43 11.57
CA ASN A 196 16.70 9.01 11.17
C ASN A 196 16.65 8.54 9.72
N LEU A 197 15.76 7.60 9.42
CA LEU A 197 15.65 6.97 8.10
C LEU A 197 14.20 6.99 7.64
N THR A 198 13.95 7.18 6.35
CA THR A 198 12.60 7.08 5.78
C THR A 198 12.61 6.23 4.50
N TRP A 199 11.64 5.34 4.32
CA TRP A 199 11.46 4.61 3.07
C TRP A 199 10.01 4.15 2.89
N SER A 200 9.63 3.89 1.64
CA SER A 200 8.38 3.21 1.32
C SER A 200 8.52 1.73 1.62
N ILE A 201 7.73 1.21 2.57
CA ILE A 201 7.74 -0.23 2.87
C ILE A 201 7.26 -1.08 1.69
N GLU A 202 6.41 -0.52 0.83
CA GLU A 202 5.86 -1.13 -0.38
C GLU A 202 6.83 -1.14 -1.58
N GLY A 203 7.93 -0.37 -1.49
CA GLY A 203 8.92 -0.18 -2.56
C GLY A 203 8.43 0.59 -3.80
N GLY A 204 7.14 0.97 -3.87
CA GLY A 204 6.57 1.72 -4.99
C GLY A 204 5.10 2.04 -4.80
N ARG A 205 4.62 3.08 -5.50
CA ARG A 205 3.26 3.59 -5.39
C ARG A 205 2.18 2.54 -5.70
N THR A 206 1.12 2.54 -4.91
CA THR A 206 -0.10 1.77 -5.22
C THR A 206 -0.81 2.30 -6.46
N ARG A 207 -1.39 1.37 -7.24
CA ARG A 207 -2.22 1.66 -8.42
C ARG A 207 -3.69 1.39 -8.18
N THR A 208 -4.01 0.72 -7.08
CA THR A 208 -5.36 0.32 -6.70
C THR A 208 -5.87 1.09 -5.49
N GLY A 209 -5.02 1.86 -4.80
CA GLY A 209 -5.37 2.62 -3.58
C GLY A 209 -5.14 1.83 -2.28
N LYS A 210 -4.99 0.50 -2.38
CA LYS A 210 -4.67 -0.40 -1.26
C LYS A 210 -3.18 -0.36 -0.93
N LEU A 211 -2.83 -0.71 0.31
CA LEU A 211 -1.45 -1.02 0.68
C LEU A 211 -0.98 -2.25 -0.11
N ARG A 212 0.19 -2.14 -0.75
CA ARG A 212 0.84 -3.24 -1.45
C ARG A 212 1.63 -4.11 -0.47
N PRO A 213 1.94 -5.37 -0.82
CA PRO A 213 2.82 -6.19 0.00
C PRO A 213 4.20 -5.54 0.22
N PRO A 214 4.83 -5.81 1.37
CA PRO A 214 6.05 -5.13 1.76
C PRO A 214 7.27 -5.68 1.02
N VAL A 215 8.27 -4.83 0.81
CA VAL A 215 9.59 -5.18 0.28
C VAL A 215 10.61 -5.15 1.41
N PHE A 216 11.18 -6.32 1.72
CA PHE A 216 11.97 -6.52 2.93
C PHE A 216 13.39 -5.96 2.90
N GLY A 217 13.89 -5.47 1.76
CA GLY A 217 15.31 -5.16 1.56
C GLY A 217 15.90 -4.19 2.60
N ILE A 218 15.32 -2.99 2.72
CA ILE A 218 15.77 -1.98 3.69
C ILE A 218 15.53 -2.44 5.13
N LEU A 219 14.36 -3.04 5.40
CA LEU A 219 14.04 -3.57 6.72
C LEU A 219 15.06 -4.62 7.18
N ARG A 220 15.50 -5.50 6.27
CA ARG A 220 16.54 -6.49 6.56
C ARG A 220 17.87 -5.84 6.92
N TYR A 221 18.26 -4.76 6.24
CA TYR A 221 19.46 -4.02 6.61
C TYR A 221 19.35 -3.38 7.99
N LEU A 222 18.15 -2.93 8.38
CA LEU A 222 17.91 -2.38 9.72
C LEU A 222 17.93 -3.47 10.79
N THR A 223 17.33 -4.64 10.55
CA THR A 223 17.39 -5.75 11.50
C THR A 223 18.83 -6.25 11.66
N ASP A 224 19.56 -6.43 10.55
CA ASP A 224 20.97 -6.84 10.57
C ASP A 224 21.80 -5.81 11.39
N ALA A 225 21.58 -4.51 11.18
CA ALA A 225 22.28 -3.45 11.92
C ALA A 225 21.98 -3.45 13.42
N VAL A 226 20.73 -3.67 13.83
CA VAL A 226 20.34 -3.72 15.24
C VAL A 226 20.93 -4.93 15.98
N ASP A 227 21.17 -6.03 15.25
CA ASP A 227 21.78 -7.24 15.79
C ASP A 227 23.31 -7.15 15.90
N GLU A 228 23.96 -6.59 14.88
CA GLU A 228 25.42 -6.55 14.78
C GLU A 228 26.04 -5.45 15.66
N ILE A 229 25.25 -4.43 16.01
CA ILE A 229 25.75 -3.21 16.64
C ILE A 229 25.08 -3.01 17.99
N ASP A 230 25.92 -2.94 19.03
CA ASP A 230 25.51 -2.37 20.32
C ASP A 230 25.44 -0.84 20.18
N GLY A 231 24.29 -0.37 19.71
CA GLY A 231 24.04 1.01 19.34
C GLY A 231 22.67 1.52 19.83
N PRO A 232 22.26 2.71 19.37
CA PRO A 232 20.95 3.28 19.71
C PRO A 232 19.81 2.29 19.55
N GLU A 233 18.80 2.45 20.42
CA GLU A 233 17.49 1.88 20.17
C GLU A 233 16.96 2.38 18.81
N VAL A 234 16.42 1.46 18.01
CA VAL A 234 15.77 1.76 16.73
C VAL A 234 14.28 1.53 16.88
N TYR A 235 13.49 2.55 16.57
CA TYR A 235 12.03 2.44 16.49
C TYR A 235 11.61 2.49 15.04
N LEU A 236 10.89 1.46 14.59
CA LEU A 236 10.16 1.52 13.34
C LEU A 236 8.93 2.40 13.56
N VAL A 237 8.75 3.45 12.78
CA VAL A 237 7.62 4.37 12.86
C VAL A 237 6.69 4.12 11.66
N PRO A 238 5.60 3.37 11.84
CA PRO A 238 4.61 3.16 10.78
C PRO A 238 4.00 4.50 10.39
N THR A 239 4.02 4.86 9.11
CA THR A 239 3.61 6.18 8.65
C THR A 239 2.55 6.06 7.56
N SER A 240 1.37 6.63 7.78
CA SER A 240 0.30 6.72 6.78
C SER A 240 0.30 8.10 6.13
N ILE A 241 0.21 8.12 4.81
CA ILE A 241 0.07 9.36 4.04
C ILE A 241 -1.15 9.23 3.13
N VAL A 242 -2.22 9.95 3.45
CA VAL A 242 -3.49 9.93 2.70
C VAL A 242 -3.76 11.31 2.11
N TYR A 243 -4.29 11.37 0.90
CA TYR A 243 -4.70 12.62 0.26
C TYR A 243 -6.20 12.59 -0.01
N ASP A 244 -6.87 13.73 0.11
CA ASP A 244 -8.27 13.84 -0.30
C ASP A 244 -8.43 13.55 -1.79
N GLN A 245 -7.49 14.03 -2.61
CA GLN A 245 -7.43 13.82 -4.06
C GLN A 245 -6.00 13.79 -4.58
N LEU A 246 -5.80 13.20 -5.76
CA LEU A 246 -4.51 13.06 -6.42
C LEU A 246 -4.68 13.14 -7.95
N HIS A 247 -3.98 14.07 -8.61
CA HIS A 247 -3.95 14.16 -10.09
C HIS A 247 -3.37 12.93 -10.78
N GLU A 248 -2.52 12.18 -10.08
CA GLU A 248 -1.81 11.04 -10.65
C GLU A 248 -2.69 9.79 -10.79
N VAL A 249 -3.86 9.75 -10.14
CA VAL A 249 -4.68 8.53 -10.03
C VAL A 249 -5.13 8.05 -11.40
N GLU A 250 -5.55 8.94 -12.29
CA GLU A 250 -5.96 8.57 -13.65
C GLU A 250 -4.83 7.88 -14.43
N ALA A 251 -3.59 8.35 -14.27
CA ALA A 251 -2.42 7.72 -14.87
C ALA A 251 -2.13 6.36 -14.21
N MET A 252 -2.24 6.26 -12.88
CA MET A 252 -2.04 5.00 -12.15
C MET A 252 -3.09 3.94 -12.51
N THR A 253 -4.35 4.34 -12.67
CA THR A 253 -5.44 3.44 -13.08
C THR A 253 -5.28 2.99 -14.53
N THR A 254 -4.73 3.86 -15.39
CA THR A 254 -4.37 3.48 -16.78
C THR A 254 -3.18 2.52 -16.80
N GLU A 255 -2.16 2.72 -15.95
CA GLU A 255 -1.07 1.76 -15.75
C GLU A 255 -1.58 0.39 -15.25
N ALA A 256 -2.61 0.38 -14.38
CA ALA A 256 -3.24 -0.86 -13.89
C ALA A 256 -3.88 -1.68 -15.03
N TYR A 257 -4.27 -1.05 -16.15
CA TYR A 257 -4.73 -1.75 -17.36
C TYR A 257 -3.62 -2.29 -18.26
N GLY A 258 -2.36 -2.22 -17.82
CA GLY A 258 -1.21 -2.71 -18.59
C GLY A 258 -0.50 -1.64 -19.42
N ALA A 259 -0.88 -0.36 -19.30
CA ALA A 259 -0.12 0.71 -19.93
C ALA A 259 1.30 0.78 -19.33
N THR A 260 2.31 0.92 -20.19
CA THR A 260 3.71 0.95 -19.75
C THR A 260 3.99 2.19 -18.91
N LYS A 261 4.55 1.99 -17.71
CA LYS A 261 5.02 3.09 -16.85
C LYS A 261 6.04 3.94 -17.61
N ARG A 262 5.75 5.24 -17.75
CA ARG A 262 6.69 6.18 -18.37
C ARG A 262 7.82 6.51 -17.40
N PRO A 263 9.09 6.54 -17.84
CA PRO A 263 10.19 6.97 -17.01
C PRO A 263 9.98 8.43 -16.56
N GLU A 264 10.27 8.68 -15.28
CA GLU A 264 10.17 10.02 -14.69
C GLU A 264 11.31 10.89 -15.24
N ASP A 265 10.97 12.03 -15.83
CA ASP A 265 11.92 12.98 -16.39
C ASP A 265 11.62 14.42 -15.96
N PHE A 266 12.41 15.37 -16.44
CA PHE A 266 12.18 16.79 -16.14
C PHE A 266 10.80 17.27 -16.64
N ARG A 267 10.31 16.74 -17.78
CA ARG A 267 8.99 17.13 -18.31
C ARG A 267 7.86 16.63 -17.43
N PHE A 268 8.02 15.44 -16.86
CA PHE A 268 7.14 14.90 -15.84
C PHE A 268 7.07 15.83 -14.63
N LEU A 269 8.21 16.29 -14.10
CA LEU A 269 8.24 17.22 -12.96
C LEU A 269 7.55 18.56 -13.28
N VAL A 270 7.76 19.11 -14.48
CA VAL A 270 7.08 20.35 -14.93
C VAL A 270 5.57 20.14 -15.01
N ARG A 271 5.12 18.98 -15.49
CA ARG A 271 3.68 18.66 -15.58
C ARG A 271 3.07 18.52 -14.19
N LEU A 272 3.70 17.73 -13.32
CA LEU A 272 3.29 17.57 -11.93
C LEU A 272 3.18 18.94 -11.26
N SER A 273 4.23 19.75 -11.36
CA SER A 273 4.25 21.10 -10.80
C SER A 273 3.10 22.00 -11.27
N ARG A 274 2.72 21.94 -12.55
CA ARG A 274 1.57 22.69 -13.09
C ARG A 274 0.25 22.20 -12.52
N GLN A 275 0.08 20.89 -12.42
CA GLN A 275 -1.11 20.27 -11.82
C GLN A 275 -1.27 20.69 -10.35
N GLN A 276 -0.17 20.87 -9.61
CA GLN A 276 -0.18 21.39 -8.24
C GLN A 276 -0.60 22.87 -8.11
N GLY A 277 -0.99 23.54 -9.20
CA GLY A 277 -1.47 24.93 -9.21
C GLY A 277 -2.90 25.10 -8.71
N GLU A 278 -3.69 24.02 -8.71
CA GLU A 278 -5.07 23.99 -8.24
C GLU A 278 -5.13 23.33 -6.86
N ARG A 279 -6.08 23.77 -6.02
CA ARG A 279 -6.24 23.21 -4.67
C ARG A 279 -6.90 21.83 -4.77
N LEU A 280 -6.30 20.83 -4.14
CA LEU A 280 -6.69 19.41 -4.19
C LEU A 280 -7.15 18.86 -2.84
N GLY A 281 -7.37 19.74 -1.87
CA GLY A 281 -7.85 19.38 -0.54
C GLY A 281 -6.71 19.26 0.47
N ARG A 282 -6.75 18.21 1.29
CA ARG A 282 -5.80 17.99 2.39
C ARG A 282 -4.94 16.76 2.15
N ALA A 283 -3.76 16.79 2.77
CA ALA A 283 -2.90 15.62 2.95
C ALA A 283 -2.83 15.30 4.44
N TYR A 284 -3.19 14.09 4.83
CA TYR A 284 -3.16 13.62 6.21
C TYR A 284 -1.90 12.77 6.39
N LEU A 285 -1.05 13.17 7.34
CA LEU A 285 0.12 12.44 7.75
C LEU A 285 -0.08 11.98 9.20
N ASP A 286 -0.29 10.68 9.35
CA ASP A 286 -0.56 10.04 10.63
C ASP A 286 0.50 8.97 10.91
N PHE A 287 0.87 8.81 12.17
CA PHE A 287 1.87 7.86 12.64
C PHE A 287 1.21 6.77 13.49
N GLY A 288 1.47 5.51 13.12
CA GLY A 288 1.12 4.36 13.94
C GLY A 288 2.02 4.23 15.16
N GLU A 289 1.63 3.37 16.09
CA GLU A 289 2.40 3.10 17.31
C GLU A 289 3.86 2.70 16.95
N PRO A 290 4.88 3.45 17.42
CA PRO A 290 6.28 3.10 17.14
C PRO A 290 6.66 1.72 17.70
N LEU A 291 7.29 0.89 16.86
CA LEU A 291 7.67 -0.47 17.20
C LEU A 291 9.17 -0.52 17.60
N PRO A 292 9.51 -0.84 18.87
CA PRO A 292 10.90 -1.04 19.28
C PRO A 292 11.49 -2.28 18.60
N LEU A 293 12.41 -2.07 17.66
CA LEU A 293 12.86 -3.12 16.75
C LEU A 293 13.61 -4.24 17.47
N ARG A 294 14.56 -3.90 18.35
CA ARG A 294 15.36 -4.86 19.12
C ARG A 294 14.48 -5.78 19.97
N LYS A 295 13.60 -5.19 20.78
CA LYS A 295 12.65 -5.94 21.61
C LYS A 295 11.78 -6.87 20.77
N ARG A 296 11.28 -6.41 19.62
CA ARG A 296 10.43 -7.25 18.76
C ARG A 296 11.21 -8.40 18.12
N LEU A 297 12.46 -8.18 17.73
CA LEU A 297 13.35 -9.23 17.22
C LEU A 297 13.58 -10.32 18.27
N GLU A 298 13.82 -9.93 19.53
CA GLU A 298 13.99 -10.87 20.65
C GLU A 298 12.73 -11.71 20.89
N GLU A 299 11.55 -11.08 20.92
CA GLU A 299 10.26 -11.77 21.08
C GLU A 299 10.01 -12.81 19.98
N LEU A 300 10.25 -12.43 18.71
CA LEU A 300 9.99 -13.31 17.57
C LEU A 300 10.99 -14.47 17.45
N ARG A 301 12.21 -14.30 17.98
CA ARG A 301 13.23 -15.38 18.00
C ARG A 301 13.05 -16.33 19.17
N ALA A 302 12.46 -15.87 20.27
CA ALA A 302 12.08 -16.73 21.38
C ALA A 302 10.94 -17.69 21.01
N ASP A 303 10.17 -17.37 19.97
CA ASP A 303 9.12 -18.21 19.38
C ASP A 303 9.71 -19.27 18.42
N PRO A 304 9.69 -20.58 18.80
CA PRO A 304 10.30 -21.65 17.98
C PRO A 304 9.63 -21.84 16.61
N SER A 305 8.44 -21.28 16.40
CA SER A 305 7.63 -21.49 15.19
C SER A 305 7.98 -20.58 14.01
N GLY A 306 8.87 -19.59 14.18
CA GLY A 306 9.01 -18.48 13.22
C GLY A 306 10.41 -17.92 12.96
N THR A 307 11.49 -18.57 13.37
CA THR A 307 12.86 -18.03 13.28
C THR A 307 13.30 -17.66 11.86
N GLU A 308 12.78 -18.35 10.83
CA GLU A 308 13.15 -18.09 9.42
C GLU A 308 12.38 -16.92 8.77
N THR A 309 11.31 -16.42 9.39
CA THR A 309 10.42 -15.39 8.81
C THR A 309 10.30 -14.13 9.66
N VAL A 310 11.31 -13.88 10.50
CA VAL A 310 11.28 -12.77 11.48
C VAL A 310 11.11 -11.41 10.78
N VAL A 311 11.82 -11.16 9.68
CA VAL A 311 11.74 -9.88 8.95
C VAL A 311 10.37 -9.70 8.31
N GLU A 312 9.82 -10.77 7.73
CA GLU A 312 8.48 -10.80 7.14
C GLU A 312 7.41 -10.51 8.19
N ARG A 313 7.49 -11.11 9.38
CA ARG A 313 6.58 -10.85 10.50
C ARG A 313 6.66 -9.40 10.99
N ILE A 314 7.86 -8.83 11.07
CA ILE A 314 8.05 -7.41 11.44
C ILE A 314 7.46 -6.48 10.37
N ALA A 315 7.64 -6.80 9.09
CA ALA A 315 7.06 -6.00 8.02
C ALA A 315 5.52 -6.01 8.08
N LEU A 316 4.90 -7.18 8.28
CA LEU A 316 3.45 -7.29 8.46
C LEU A 316 2.96 -6.53 9.70
N ASP A 317 3.72 -6.57 10.80
CA ASP A 317 3.45 -5.79 12.01
C ASP A 317 3.47 -4.27 11.74
N VAL A 318 4.40 -3.79 10.92
CA VAL A 318 4.46 -2.38 10.51
C VAL A 318 3.28 -2.04 9.60
N GLU A 319 2.97 -2.86 8.60
CA GLU A 319 1.84 -2.62 7.70
C GLU A 319 0.49 -2.61 8.41
N HIS A 320 0.28 -3.51 9.38
CA HIS A 320 -0.93 -3.50 10.20
C HIS A 320 -1.07 -2.19 10.97
N ARG A 321 0.04 -1.65 11.51
CA ARG A 321 0.05 -0.34 12.18
C ARG A 321 -0.14 0.82 11.22
N ILE A 322 0.36 0.74 9.98
CA ILE A 322 0.06 1.72 8.91
C ILE A 322 -1.45 1.72 8.62
N ASN A 323 -2.06 0.54 8.44
CA ASN A 323 -3.51 0.43 8.23
C ASN A 323 -4.28 1.00 9.44
N ARG A 324 -3.84 0.70 10.67
CA ARG A 324 -4.48 1.23 11.88
C ARG A 324 -4.41 2.76 11.97
N ALA A 325 -3.28 3.35 11.55
CA ALA A 325 -3.07 4.79 11.51
C ALA A 325 -3.72 5.49 10.32
N THR A 326 -4.12 4.74 9.28
CA THR A 326 -4.72 5.32 8.06
C THR A 326 -6.16 5.77 8.35
N PRO A 327 -6.46 7.08 8.34
CA PRO A 327 -7.80 7.57 8.60
C PRO A 327 -8.73 7.32 7.40
N VAL A 328 -10.03 7.20 7.68
CA VAL A 328 -11.06 7.14 6.65
C VAL A 328 -11.34 8.55 6.15
N THR A 329 -11.23 8.79 4.84
CA THR A 329 -11.52 10.10 4.26
C THR A 329 -12.99 10.23 3.85
N PRO A 330 -13.56 11.45 3.89
CA PRO A 330 -14.84 11.73 3.26
C PRO A 330 -14.89 11.33 1.78
N THR A 331 -13.79 11.53 1.04
CA THR A 331 -13.68 11.11 -0.37
C THR A 331 -13.88 9.61 -0.53
N ALA A 332 -13.20 8.77 0.27
CA ALA A 332 -13.34 7.32 0.20
C ALA A 332 -14.79 6.86 0.48
N VAL A 333 -15.45 7.49 1.46
CA VAL A 333 -16.82 7.21 1.86
C VAL A 333 -17.84 7.61 0.78
N VAL A 334 -17.69 8.80 0.20
CA VAL A 334 -18.53 9.25 -0.92
C VAL A 334 -18.30 8.40 -2.16
N SER A 335 -17.05 8.04 -2.48
CA SER A 335 -16.73 7.11 -3.56
C SER A 335 -17.38 5.75 -3.36
N LEU A 336 -17.35 5.18 -2.14
CA LEU A 336 -18.04 3.93 -1.82
C LEU A 336 -19.54 4.04 -2.09
N ALA A 337 -20.18 5.10 -1.61
CA ALA A 337 -21.62 5.31 -1.77
C ALA A 337 -22.03 5.43 -3.25
N LEU A 338 -21.28 6.22 -4.03
CA LEU A 338 -21.54 6.40 -5.45
C LEU A 338 -21.22 5.15 -6.28
N LEU A 339 -20.17 4.39 -5.93
CA LEU A 339 -19.86 3.12 -6.62
C LEU A 339 -20.89 2.02 -6.33
N GLY A 340 -21.52 2.06 -5.15
CA GLY A 340 -22.61 1.14 -4.82
C GLY A 340 -23.93 1.48 -5.52
N ALA A 341 -24.05 2.70 -6.05
CA ALA A 341 -25.20 3.13 -6.82
C ALA A 341 -24.91 3.01 -8.32
N ASP A 342 -25.64 2.14 -9.01
CA ASP A 342 -25.62 2.04 -10.48
C ASP A 342 -26.31 3.26 -11.17
N ARG A 343 -26.39 4.41 -10.49
CA ARG A 343 -27.09 5.64 -10.89
C ARG A 343 -26.54 6.87 -10.15
N SER A 344 -26.86 8.06 -10.65
CA SER A 344 -26.66 9.30 -9.89
C SER A 344 -27.57 9.36 -8.66
N LEU A 345 -27.06 9.95 -7.58
CA LEU A 345 -27.73 10.10 -6.29
C LEU A 345 -27.93 11.58 -5.95
N SER A 346 -29.05 11.92 -5.32
CA SER A 346 -29.20 13.22 -4.66
C SER A 346 -28.39 13.26 -3.36
N ILE A 347 -28.16 14.46 -2.80
CA ILE A 347 -27.42 14.62 -1.55
C ILE A 347 -28.06 13.83 -0.39
N SER A 348 -29.39 13.75 -0.37
CA SER A 348 -30.15 13.03 0.66
C SER A 348 -29.95 11.52 0.52
N GLU A 349 -29.89 11.02 -0.72
CA GLU A 349 -29.61 9.61 -1.01
C GLU A 349 -28.16 9.24 -0.67
N VAL A 350 -27.18 10.08 -1.03
CA VAL A 350 -25.78 9.88 -0.62
C VAL A 350 -25.67 9.79 0.90
N LEU A 351 -26.31 10.70 1.64
CA LEU A 351 -26.32 10.67 3.10
C LEU A 351 -27.01 9.42 3.67
N ALA A 352 -28.07 8.93 3.03
CA ALA A 352 -28.75 7.70 3.43
C ALA A 352 -27.83 6.48 3.28
N THR A 353 -27.02 6.42 2.22
CA THR A 353 -26.02 5.36 2.01
C THR A 353 -24.82 5.50 2.95
N VAL A 354 -24.37 6.73 3.22
CA VAL A 354 -23.19 6.99 4.07
C VAL A 354 -23.47 6.78 5.55
N ARG A 355 -24.69 7.04 6.03
CA ARG A 355 -25.00 7.02 7.47
C ARG A 355 -24.75 5.66 8.14
N PRO A 356 -25.19 4.50 7.59
CA PRO A 356 -24.88 3.20 8.19
C PRO A 356 -23.37 2.93 8.24
N LEU A 357 -22.62 3.35 7.20
CA LEU A 357 -21.17 3.25 7.19
C LEU A 357 -20.52 4.14 8.26
N ALA A 358 -20.98 5.38 8.44
CA ALA A 358 -20.49 6.27 9.48
C ALA A 358 -20.72 5.68 10.89
N SER A 359 -21.89 5.07 11.13
CA SER A 359 -22.18 4.35 12.37
C SER A 359 -21.24 3.16 12.58
N TYR A 360 -20.94 2.41 11.52
CA TYR A 360 -19.99 1.29 11.56
C TYR A 360 -18.56 1.76 11.90
N ILE A 361 -18.07 2.81 11.22
CA ILE A 361 -16.76 3.43 11.46
C ILE A 361 -16.64 3.87 12.93
N ALA A 362 -17.67 4.52 13.46
CA ALA A 362 -17.71 4.95 14.85
C ALA A 362 -17.73 3.77 15.82
N ALA A 363 -18.54 2.73 15.57
CA ALA A 363 -18.64 1.54 16.42
C ALA A 363 -17.30 0.78 16.52
N ARG A 364 -16.51 0.78 15.44
CA ARG A 364 -15.17 0.18 15.39
C ARG A 364 -14.04 1.11 15.85
N ASN A 365 -14.36 2.34 16.28
CA ASN A 365 -13.40 3.37 16.67
C ASN A 365 -12.32 3.61 15.61
N TRP A 366 -12.74 3.76 14.35
CA TRP A 366 -11.85 4.17 13.26
C TRP A 366 -11.74 5.69 13.19
N ALA A 367 -10.52 6.20 12.99
CA ALA A 367 -10.28 7.62 12.82
C ALA A 367 -10.86 8.10 11.49
N VAL A 368 -11.52 9.27 11.51
CA VAL A 368 -11.98 9.97 10.30
C VAL A 368 -11.05 11.16 10.05
N ALA A 369 -10.61 11.29 8.81
CA ALA A 369 -9.61 12.28 8.41
C ALA A 369 -10.08 13.70 8.74
N GLY A 370 -9.22 14.47 9.42
CA GLY A 370 -9.51 15.84 9.84
C GLY A 370 -10.67 15.97 10.83
N ALA A 371 -10.99 14.89 11.57
CA ALA A 371 -12.12 14.81 12.50
C ALA A 371 -13.46 15.20 11.85
N ALA A 372 -13.62 14.89 10.55
CA ALA A 372 -14.82 15.23 9.81
C ALA A 372 -16.04 14.43 10.30
N ASP A 373 -17.19 15.09 10.41
CA ASP A 373 -18.47 14.41 10.65
C ASP A 373 -19.05 13.92 9.32
N LEU A 374 -18.99 12.61 9.10
CA LEU A 374 -19.51 11.92 7.91
C LEU A 374 -21.05 11.94 7.82
N THR A 375 -21.75 12.24 8.92
CA THR A 375 -23.21 12.37 8.95
C THR A 375 -23.67 13.80 8.61
N ASN A 376 -22.75 14.76 8.61
CA ASN A 376 -23.03 16.15 8.32
C ASN A 376 -23.22 16.39 6.82
N LYS A 377 -24.37 16.96 6.45
CA LYS A 377 -24.72 17.30 5.06
C LYS A 377 -23.72 18.25 4.40
N SER A 378 -23.14 19.18 5.14
CA SER A 378 -22.18 20.15 4.62
C SER A 378 -20.85 19.50 4.27
N THR A 379 -20.37 18.56 5.11
CA THR A 379 -19.16 17.76 4.83
C THR A 379 -19.32 17.00 3.52
N ILE A 380 -20.40 16.22 3.39
CA ILE A 380 -20.65 15.39 2.20
C ILE A 380 -20.84 16.25 0.96
N ARG A 381 -21.58 17.36 1.06
CA ARG A 381 -21.75 18.31 -0.05
C ARG A 381 -20.42 18.92 -0.48
N TRP A 382 -19.59 19.35 0.47
CA TRP A 382 -18.28 19.92 0.16
C TRP A 382 -17.39 18.89 -0.55
N THR A 383 -17.33 17.65 -0.05
CA THR A 383 -16.60 16.56 -0.69
C THR A 383 -17.09 16.30 -2.12
N LEU A 384 -18.40 16.25 -2.35
CA LEU A 384 -18.97 16.09 -3.68
C LEU A 384 -18.56 17.24 -4.62
N HIS A 385 -18.58 18.49 -4.15
CA HIS A 385 -18.11 19.62 -4.95
C HIS A 385 -16.62 19.51 -5.29
N GLN A 386 -15.77 19.15 -4.33
CA GLN A 386 -14.35 18.93 -4.63
C GLN A 386 -14.14 17.81 -5.66
N MET A 387 -14.91 16.72 -5.58
CA MET A 387 -14.83 15.63 -6.56
C MET A 387 -15.38 16.03 -7.94
N VAL A 388 -16.29 17.00 -8.00
CA VAL A 388 -16.74 17.62 -9.26
C VAL A 388 -15.66 18.49 -9.86
N ASP A 389 -15.02 19.33 -9.05
CA ASP A 389 -13.93 20.20 -9.49
C ASP A 389 -12.76 19.39 -10.07
N SER A 390 -12.49 18.21 -9.51
CA SER A 390 -11.46 17.28 -10.00
C SER A 390 -11.91 16.38 -11.15
N GLY A 391 -13.17 16.49 -11.59
CA GLY A 391 -13.74 15.70 -12.69
C GLY A 391 -14.09 14.25 -12.36
N VAL A 392 -13.87 13.78 -11.12
CA VAL A 392 -14.14 12.40 -10.69
C VAL A 392 -15.65 12.14 -10.61
N VAL A 393 -16.39 13.16 -10.18
CA VAL A 393 -17.85 13.15 -10.07
C VAL A 393 -18.41 14.19 -11.04
N SER A 394 -19.58 13.91 -11.60
CA SER A 394 -20.38 14.83 -12.39
C SER A 394 -21.62 15.25 -11.61
N VAL A 395 -22.08 16.48 -11.81
CA VAL A 395 -23.31 17.00 -11.21
C VAL A 395 -24.27 17.42 -12.32
N TYR A 396 -25.54 17.08 -12.14
CA TYR A 396 -26.65 17.64 -12.91
C TYR A 396 -27.58 18.37 -11.95
N ASP A 397 -27.72 19.68 -12.11
CA ASP A 397 -28.44 20.58 -11.19
C ASP A 397 -29.59 21.35 -11.86
N ALA A 398 -29.84 21.13 -13.15
CA ALA A 398 -30.93 21.76 -13.90
C ALA A 398 -32.32 21.11 -13.64
N GLY A 399 -32.37 20.02 -12.87
CA GLY A 399 -33.60 19.32 -12.48
C GLY A 399 -34.29 19.92 -11.24
N THR A 400 -35.20 19.15 -10.63
CA THR A 400 -35.88 19.54 -9.38
C THR A 400 -34.96 19.49 -8.16
N GLU A 401 -33.91 18.67 -8.21
CA GLU A 401 -32.81 18.64 -7.25
C GLU A 401 -31.50 18.28 -7.96
N ALA A 402 -30.38 18.67 -7.36
CA ALA A 402 -29.07 18.29 -7.87
C ALA A 402 -28.78 16.82 -7.59
N VAL A 403 -28.23 16.14 -8.59
CA VAL A 403 -27.79 14.75 -8.49
C VAL A 403 -26.33 14.62 -8.90
N TRP A 404 -25.61 13.76 -8.20
CA TRP A 404 -24.18 13.49 -8.40
C TRP A 404 -23.99 12.05 -8.84
N GLY A 405 -23.15 11.82 -9.84
CA GLY A 405 -22.75 10.48 -10.28
C GLY A 405 -21.28 10.44 -10.65
N ILE A 406 -20.69 9.26 -10.67
CA ILE A 406 -19.29 9.09 -11.11
C ILE A 406 -19.18 9.57 -12.56
N GLY A 407 -18.14 10.34 -12.87
CA GLY A 407 -17.85 10.80 -14.22
C GLY A 407 -17.63 9.64 -15.20
N ALA A 408 -17.83 9.91 -16.49
CA ALA A 408 -17.49 8.92 -17.53
C ALA A 408 -16.02 8.53 -17.41
N ASP A 409 -15.72 7.23 -17.46
CA ASP A 409 -14.37 6.66 -17.31
C ASP A 409 -13.67 6.90 -15.96
N GLN A 410 -14.34 7.50 -14.96
CA GLN A 410 -13.76 7.80 -13.64
C GLN A 410 -14.02 6.73 -12.57
N HIS A 411 -14.63 5.61 -12.95
CA HIS A 411 -14.97 4.52 -12.01
C HIS A 411 -13.72 3.93 -11.34
N LEU A 412 -12.61 3.82 -12.07
CA LEU A 412 -11.36 3.37 -11.48
C LEU A 412 -10.75 4.37 -10.49
N VAL A 413 -10.88 5.66 -10.78
CA VAL A 413 -10.38 6.72 -9.91
C VAL A 413 -11.20 6.76 -8.62
N ALA A 414 -12.53 6.65 -8.72
CA ALA A 414 -13.41 6.48 -7.57
C ALA A 414 -13.09 5.19 -6.78
N ALA A 415 -12.83 4.08 -7.47
CA ALA A 415 -12.44 2.82 -6.83
C ALA A 415 -11.11 2.93 -6.08
N PHE A 416 -10.12 3.64 -6.65
CA PHE A 416 -8.88 3.95 -5.96
C PHE A 416 -9.12 4.69 -4.64
N TYR A 417 -9.96 5.73 -4.64
CA TYR A 417 -10.29 6.46 -3.40
C TYR A 417 -11.04 5.59 -2.40
N ARG A 418 -12.05 4.82 -2.83
CA ARG A 418 -12.73 3.82 -1.98
C ARG A 418 -11.71 2.87 -1.34
N ASN A 419 -10.74 2.40 -2.13
CA ASN A 419 -9.75 1.42 -1.69
C ASN A 419 -8.77 1.96 -0.63
N THR A 420 -8.65 3.28 -0.47
CA THR A 420 -7.88 3.85 0.65
C THR A 420 -8.49 3.55 2.03
N ALA A 421 -9.79 3.20 2.08
CA ALA A 421 -10.50 2.79 3.29
C ALA A 421 -10.85 1.28 3.29
N ILE A 422 -10.33 0.48 2.35
CA ILE A 422 -10.74 -0.93 2.25
C ILE A 422 -10.34 -1.75 3.47
N HIS A 423 -9.22 -1.41 4.12
CA HIS A 423 -8.67 -2.13 5.26
C HIS A 423 -9.63 -2.20 6.45
N ILE A 424 -10.56 -1.25 6.56
CA ILE A 424 -11.57 -1.24 7.63
C ILE A 424 -12.83 -2.04 7.28
N MET A 425 -12.99 -2.47 6.03
CA MET A 425 -14.22 -3.10 5.52
C MET A 425 -14.06 -4.57 5.14
N VAL A 426 -12.82 -5.05 4.94
CA VAL A 426 -12.55 -6.42 4.45
C VAL A 426 -13.08 -7.48 5.42
N ASP A 427 -12.85 -7.34 6.72
CA ASP A 427 -13.29 -8.35 7.69
C ASP A 427 -14.81 -8.41 7.78
N ARG A 428 -15.49 -7.25 7.73
CA ARG A 428 -16.95 -7.15 7.63
C ARG A 428 -17.47 -7.85 6.37
N ALA A 429 -16.85 -7.58 5.23
CA ALA A 429 -17.20 -8.20 3.96
C ALA A 429 -17.00 -9.73 3.97
N ILE A 430 -15.94 -10.23 4.62
CA ILE A 430 -15.72 -11.66 4.79
C ILE A 430 -16.76 -12.27 5.74
N ALA A 431 -17.12 -11.59 6.84
CA ALA A 431 -18.14 -12.05 7.77
C ALA A 431 -19.49 -12.25 7.08
N GLU A 432 -19.92 -11.29 6.26
CA GLU A 432 -21.17 -11.38 5.48
C GLU A 432 -21.16 -12.57 4.51
N MET A 433 -20.04 -12.76 3.80
CA MET A 433 -19.85 -13.88 2.88
C MET A 433 -19.81 -15.23 3.59
N ALA A 434 -19.15 -15.30 4.74
CA ALA A 434 -19.02 -16.52 5.54
C ALA A 434 -20.36 -16.94 6.15
N LEU A 435 -21.17 -15.98 6.64
CA LEU A 435 -22.53 -16.24 7.11
C LEU A 435 -23.41 -16.81 6.00
N LEU A 436 -23.40 -16.19 4.82
CA LEU A 436 -24.15 -16.69 3.67
C LEU A 436 -23.66 -18.10 3.27
N ALA A 437 -22.34 -18.29 3.18
CA ALA A 437 -21.75 -19.58 2.83
C ALA A 437 -22.14 -20.70 3.79
N ALA A 438 -22.01 -20.44 5.09
CA ALA A 438 -22.37 -21.40 6.13
C ALA A 438 -23.88 -21.72 6.11
N SER A 439 -24.74 -20.74 5.80
CA SER A 439 -26.19 -20.96 5.66
C SER A 439 -26.55 -21.85 4.46
N GLU A 440 -25.84 -21.74 3.34
CA GLU A 440 -26.06 -22.56 2.15
C GLU A 440 -25.54 -24.00 2.34
N ASN A 441 -24.47 -24.16 3.11
CA ASN A 441 -23.80 -25.43 3.34
C ASN A 441 -24.36 -26.21 4.55
N ALA A 442 -25.35 -25.66 5.27
CA ALA A 442 -25.97 -26.28 6.43
C ALA A 442 -26.87 -27.47 6.07
N ALA A 443 -26.31 -28.68 6.07
CA ALA A 443 -27.03 -29.91 5.68
C ALA A 443 -28.23 -30.26 6.58
N ASP A 444 -28.17 -29.91 7.87
CA ASP A 444 -29.23 -30.11 8.87
C ASP A 444 -30.06 -28.83 9.11
N GLY A 445 -29.86 -27.80 8.29
CA GLY A 445 -30.51 -26.49 8.44
C GLY A 445 -29.98 -25.65 9.61
N THR A 446 -28.92 -26.09 10.29
CA THR A 446 -28.32 -25.39 11.43
C THR A 446 -26.94 -24.86 11.07
N VAL A 447 -26.69 -23.60 11.38
CA VAL A 447 -25.42 -22.90 11.19
C VAL A 447 -24.70 -22.83 12.53
N SER A 448 -23.56 -23.52 12.63
CA SER A 448 -22.70 -23.43 13.81
C SER A 448 -21.69 -22.28 13.69
N PRO A 449 -21.25 -21.66 14.81
CA PRO A 449 -20.18 -20.65 14.78
C PRO A 449 -18.88 -21.18 14.18
N ALA A 450 -18.60 -22.48 14.36
CA ALA A 450 -17.45 -23.14 13.76
C ALA A 450 -17.54 -23.16 12.22
N ALA A 451 -18.72 -23.45 11.65
CA ALA A 451 -18.93 -23.42 10.21
C ALA A 451 -18.71 -22.01 9.63
N VAL A 452 -19.21 -20.96 10.29
CA VAL A 452 -18.97 -19.56 9.87
C VAL A 452 -17.48 -19.24 9.90
N ARG A 453 -16.78 -19.63 10.97
CA ARG A 453 -15.33 -19.43 11.09
C ARG A 453 -14.56 -20.16 9.99
N ASP A 454 -14.92 -21.40 9.70
CA ASP A 454 -14.20 -22.20 8.70
C ASP A 454 -14.39 -21.63 7.29
N GLU A 455 -15.61 -21.15 6.96
CA GLU A 455 -15.88 -20.42 5.70
C GLU A 455 -15.10 -19.10 5.63
N ALA A 456 -15.03 -18.34 6.74
CA ALA A 456 -14.26 -17.10 6.79
C ALA A 456 -12.75 -17.35 6.60
N LEU A 457 -12.21 -18.41 7.19
CA LEU A 457 -10.81 -18.81 7.02
C LEU A 457 -10.54 -19.28 5.59
N SER A 458 -11.48 -19.97 4.95
CA SER A 458 -11.40 -20.34 3.54
C SER A 458 -11.32 -19.10 2.64
N LEU A 459 -12.20 -18.11 2.86
CA LEU A 459 -12.18 -16.84 2.14
C LEU A 459 -10.88 -16.05 2.40
N ARG A 460 -10.39 -16.06 3.63
CA ARG A 460 -9.10 -15.47 4.00
C ARG A 460 -7.95 -16.10 3.21
N GLU A 461 -7.90 -17.43 3.11
CA GLU A 461 -6.89 -18.13 2.30
C GLU A 461 -7.01 -17.83 0.81
N LEU A 462 -8.24 -17.73 0.29
CA LEU A 462 -8.52 -17.33 -1.09
C LEU A 462 -8.02 -15.90 -1.37
N LEU A 463 -8.07 -15.01 -0.38
CA LEU A 463 -7.74 -13.59 -0.55
C LEU A 463 -6.39 -13.17 0.04
N LYS A 464 -5.58 -14.12 0.53
CA LYS A 464 -4.35 -13.83 1.30
C LYS A 464 -3.27 -13.04 0.58
N PHE A 465 -3.29 -13.06 -0.75
CA PHE A 465 -2.35 -12.28 -1.57
C PHE A 465 -2.90 -10.89 -1.89
N GLU A 466 -4.20 -10.63 -1.68
CA GLU A 466 -4.83 -9.33 -1.95
C GLU A 466 -4.95 -8.44 -0.71
N PHE A 467 -5.16 -9.04 0.46
CA PHE A 467 -5.36 -8.31 1.70
C PHE A 467 -4.40 -8.77 2.77
N LEU A 468 -4.05 -7.84 3.66
CA LEU A 468 -3.23 -8.09 4.82
C LEU A 468 -4.13 -8.44 5.98
N PHE A 469 -4.07 -9.70 6.41
CA PHE A 469 -4.87 -10.20 7.53
C PHE A 469 -4.04 -10.27 8.81
N SER A 470 -4.70 -10.05 9.94
CA SER A 470 -4.15 -10.31 11.26
C SER A 470 -3.82 -11.81 11.45
N ALA A 471 -3.05 -12.13 12.49
CA ALA A 471 -2.78 -13.52 12.84
C ALA A 471 -4.09 -14.28 13.08
N ARG A 472 -4.11 -15.60 12.82
CA ARG A 472 -5.35 -16.40 12.83
C ARG A 472 -6.22 -16.19 14.08
N ALA A 473 -5.62 -16.23 15.27
CA ALA A 473 -6.37 -16.04 16.52
C ALA A 473 -7.03 -14.65 16.62
N GLN A 474 -6.30 -13.60 16.22
CA GLN A 474 -6.81 -12.23 16.21
C GLN A 474 -7.91 -12.06 15.16
N PHE A 475 -7.74 -12.63 13.97
CA PHE A 475 -8.75 -12.63 12.91
C PHE A 475 -10.06 -13.29 13.35
N GLU A 476 -10.00 -14.41 14.08
CA GLU A 476 -11.19 -15.08 14.60
C GLU A 476 -11.94 -14.21 15.62
N MET A 477 -11.22 -13.43 16.45
CA MET A 477 -11.83 -12.45 17.36
C MET A 477 -12.47 -11.29 16.59
N GLU A 478 -11.76 -10.74 15.61
CA GLU A 478 -12.26 -9.65 14.74
C GLU A 478 -13.51 -10.07 13.97
N LEU A 479 -13.54 -11.30 13.46
CA LEU A 479 -14.70 -11.90 12.79
C LEU A 479 -15.91 -11.97 13.73
N ALA A 480 -15.71 -12.43 14.96
CA ALA A 480 -16.78 -12.49 15.96
C ALA A 480 -17.35 -11.10 16.27
N ASP A 481 -16.49 -10.08 16.36
CA ASP A 481 -16.90 -8.69 16.53
C ASP A 481 -17.70 -8.17 15.32
N GLU A 482 -17.30 -8.53 14.09
CA GLU A 482 -18.02 -8.15 12.87
C GLU A 482 -19.41 -8.78 12.79
N VAL A 483 -19.55 -10.06 13.15
CA VAL A 483 -20.86 -10.74 13.19
C VAL A 483 -21.81 -10.04 14.17
N ARG A 484 -21.32 -9.60 15.34
CA ARG A 484 -22.15 -8.84 16.31
C ARG A 484 -22.59 -7.47 15.78
N LEU A 485 -21.86 -6.88 14.84
CA LEU A 485 -22.20 -5.60 14.22
C LEU A 485 -23.13 -5.75 13.00
N ILE A 486 -23.41 -6.96 12.51
CA ILE A 486 -24.32 -7.17 11.38
C ILE A 486 -25.78 -6.97 11.81
N GLY A 487 -26.11 -7.41 13.01
CA GLY A 487 -27.43 -7.21 13.59
C GLY A 487 -27.52 -7.78 15.01
N PRO A 488 -28.70 -7.74 15.64
CA PRO A 488 -28.89 -8.14 17.02
C PRO A 488 -28.80 -9.66 17.16
N VAL A 489 -27.61 -10.19 17.40
CA VAL A 489 -27.40 -11.61 17.73
C VAL A 489 -27.31 -11.75 19.24
N GLU A 490 -28.24 -12.51 19.86
CA GLU A 490 -28.24 -12.72 21.31
C GLU A 490 -26.98 -13.44 21.81
N ASP A 491 -26.52 -14.46 21.07
CA ASP A 491 -25.37 -15.27 21.45
C ASP A 491 -24.69 -15.89 20.20
N ILE A 492 -23.56 -15.31 19.79
CA ILE A 492 -22.77 -15.79 18.63
C ILE A 492 -22.05 -17.13 18.90
N THR A 493 -22.13 -17.69 20.12
CA THR A 493 -21.50 -18.97 20.48
C THR A 493 -22.43 -20.16 20.25
N LYS A 494 -23.70 -19.91 19.96
CA LYS A 494 -24.71 -20.95 19.73
C LYS A 494 -24.98 -21.15 18.26
N ALA A 495 -25.42 -22.36 17.95
CA ALA A 495 -25.93 -22.67 16.62
C ALA A 495 -27.29 -21.98 16.42
N VAL A 496 -27.52 -21.47 15.21
CA VAL A 496 -28.77 -20.80 14.79
C VAL A 496 -29.28 -21.46 13.51
N SER A 497 -30.55 -21.31 13.17
CA SER A 497 -31.07 -21.85 11.91
C SER A 497 -30.52 -21.08 10.71
N ALA A 498 -30.39 -21.75 9.57
CA ALA A 498 -30.00 -21.11 8.30
C ALA A 498 -30.97 -19.99 7.89
N THR A 499 -32.25 -20.11 8.25
CA THR A 499 -33.28 -19.08 8.02
C THR A 499 -32.99 -17.82 8.84
N GLU A 500 -32.66 -17.95 10.12
CA GLU A 500 -32.31 -16.81 10.98
C GLU A 500 -31.08 -16.07 10.47
N VAL A 501 -30.06 -16.79 9.97
CA VAL A 501 -28.88 -16.16 9.35
C VAL A 501 -29.25 -15.36 8.11
N ARG A 502 -30.19 -15.87 7.29
CA ARG A 502 -30.67 -15.16 6.11
C ARG A 502 -31.48 -13.92 6.47
N GLU A 503 -32.35 -14.02 7.47
CA GLU A 503 -33.13 -12.89 8.01
C GLU A 503 -32.20 -11.81 8.60
N LEU A 504 -31.12 -12.21 9.27
CA LEU A 504 -30.08 -11.32 9.76
C LEU A 504 -29.44 -10.53 8.61
N LEU A 505 -29.02 -11.20 7.53
CA LEU A 505 -28.45 -10.53 6.36
C LEU A 505 -29.48 -9.65 5.63
N GLU A 506 -30.74 -10.05 5.56
CA GLU A 506 -31.82 -9.26 4.94
C GLU A 506 -32.21 -8.01 5.73
N SER A 507 -32.01 -8.03 7.05
CA SER A 507 -32.32 -6.93 7.96
C SER A 507 -31.11 -6.03 8.27
N ALA A 508 -29.91 -6.42 7.82
CA ALA A 508 -28.69 -5.65 8.03
C ALA A 508 -28.79 -4.26 7.36
N ASP A 509 -28.50 -3.21 8.14
CA ASP A 509 -28.50 -1.82 7.65
C ASP A 509 -27.30 -1.51 6.73
N LEU A 510 -26.27 -2.35 6.77
CA LEU A 510 -25.05 -2.20 5.99
C LEU A 510 -24.51 -3.57 5.57
N LEU A 511 -24.41 -3.77 4.25
CA LEU A 511 -23.74 -4.90 3.61
C LEU A 511 -22.64 -4.38 2.70
N LEU A 512 -21.40 -4.80 2.92
CA LEU A 512 -20.20 -4.29 2.25
C LEU A 512 -19.56 -5.28 1.29
N ALA A 513 -19.87 -6.58 1.35
CA ALA A 513 -19.13 -7.60 0.61
C ALA A 513 -19.06 -7.35 -0.90
N HIS A 514 -20.15 -6.87 -1.48
CA HIS A 514 -20.22 -6.57 -2.92
C HIS A 514 -19.49 -5.29 -3.33
N LEU A 515 -19.30 -4.33 -2.42
CA LEU A 515 -18.56 -3.10 -2.67
C LEU A 515 -17.05 -3.29 -2.46
N VAL A 516 -16.69 -4.28 -1.65
CA VAL A 516 -15.31 -4.55 -1.21
C VAL A 516 -14.70 -5.71 -1.99
N LEU A 517 -15.33 -6.89 -2.00
CA LEU A 517 -14.72 -8.14 -2.49
C LEU A 517 -14.99 -8.40 -3.96
N ARG A 518 -16.11 -7.91 -4.52
CA ARG A 518 -16.50 -8.22 -5.90
C ARG A 518 -15.40 -7.91 -6.93
N PRO A 519 -14.73 -6.75 -6.93
CA PRO A 519 -13.71 -6.47 -7.94
C PRO A 519 -12.57 -7.50 -7.96
N PHE A 520 -12.19 -7.99 -6.79
CA PHE A 520 -11.14 -9.00 -6.61
C PHE A 520 -11.63 -10.38 -7.03
N LEU A 521 -12.83 -10.77 -6.60
CA LEU A 521 -13.42 -12.07 -6.95
C LEU A 521 -13.70 -12.18 -8.44
N ASP A 522 -14.20 -11.12 -9.09
CA ASP A 522 -14.39 -11.06 -10.55
C ASP A 522 -13.05 -11.21 -11.29
N ALA A 523 -11.99 -10.54 -10.83
CA ALA A 523 -10.65 -10.65 -11.42
C ALA A 523 -10.08 -12.06 -11.27
N TYR A 524 -10.24 -12.65 -10.08
CA TYR A 524 -9.82 -14.02 -9.78
C TYR A 524 -10.61 -15.03 -10.62
N HIS A 525 -11.92 -14.81 -10.79
CA HIS A 525 -12.80 -15.68 -11.56
C HIS A 525 -12.36 -15.73 -13.02
N LEU A 526 -12.02 -14.57 -13.60
CA LEU A 526 -11.49 -14.49 -14.95
C LEU A 526 -10.17 -15.28 -15.10
N VAL A 527 -9.23 -15.08 -14.18
CA VAL A 527 -7.95 -15.81 -14.21
C VAL A 527 -8.16 -17.31 -14.04
N ALA A 528 -9.03 -17.73 -13.12
CA ALA A 528 -9.32 -19.15 -12.89
C ALA A 528 -10.03 -19.80 -14.08
N ASP A 529 -10.99 -19.10 -14.71
CA ASP A 529 -11.65 -19.54 -15.95
C ASP A 529 -10.65 -19.71 -17.10
N ARG A 530 -9.71 -18.76 -17.27
CA ARG A 530 -8.64 -18.87 -18.27
C ARG A 530 -7.65 -19.98 -17.96
N LEU A 531 -7.29 -20.19 -16.69
CA LEU A 531 -6.45 -21.32 -16.27
C LEU A 531 -7.14 -22.66 -16.57
N ALA A 532 -8.43 -22.79 -16.24
CA ALA A 532 -9.20 -24.00 -16.54
C ALA A 532 -9.26 -24.26 -18.07
N ALA A 533 -9.36 -23.21 -18.88
CA ALA A 533 -9.34 -23.31 -20.34
C ALA A 533 -8.01 -23.82 -20.91
N LEU A 534 -6.88 -23.57 -20.23
CA LEU A 534 -5.57 -24.13 -20.62
C LEU A 534 -5.46 -25.65 -20.40
N GLN A 535 -6.37 -26.27 -19.62
CA GLN A 535 -6.31 -27.69 -19.28
C GLN A 535 -4.95 -28.09 -18.70
N ASP A 536 -4.16 -28.90 -19.39
CA ASP A 536 -2.82 -29.37 -19.01
C ASP A 536 -1.68 -28.62 -19.73
N GLU A 537 -1.99 -27.59 -20.53
CA GLU A 537 -0.99 -26.79 -21.23
C GLU A 537 -0.14 -25.94 -20.27
N SER A 538 1.12 -25.74 -20.67
CA SER A 538 2.08 -24.86 -20.00
C SER A 538 1.69 -23.40 -20.16
N LEU A 539 1.88 -22.61 -19.11
CA LEU A 539 1.52 -21.20 -19.08
C LEU A 539 2.73 -20.30 -19.41
N ASP A 540 2.59 -19.47 -20.44
CA ASP A 540 3.43 -18.28 -20.62
C ASP A 540 2.74 -17.11 -19.89
N GLU A 541 3.38 -16.57 -18.85
CA GLU A 541 2.76 -15.56 -17.99
C GLU A 541 2.41 -14.27 -18.74
N GLU A 542 3.27 -13.80 -19.63
CA GLU A 542 3.04 -12.53 -20.32
C GLU A 542 1.91 -12.66 -21.34
N LEU A 543 1.89 -13.74 -22.11
CA LEU A 543 0.81 -14.01 -23.06
C LEU A 543 -0.52 -14.25 -22.33
N PHE A 544 -0.51 -15.04 -21.26
CA PHE A 544 -1.70 -15.37 -20.48
C PHE A 544 -2.35 -14.14 -19.83
N LEU A 545 -1.55 -13.28 -19.21
CA LEU A 545 -2.06 -12.05 -18.58
C LEU A 545 -2.61 -11.07 -19.62
N ASN A 546 -2.00 -11.00 -20.81
CA ASN A 546 -2.54 -10.22 -21.92
C ASN A 546 -3.86 -10.79 -22.44
N GLU A 547 -4.00 -12.11 -22.55
CA GLU A 547 -5.27 -12.76 -22.88
C GLU A 547 -6.35 -12.41 -21.84
N CYS A 548 -6.03 -12.50 -20.55
CA CYS A 548 -6.93 -12.12 -19.47
C CYS A 548 -7.41 -10.67 -19.63
N LEU A 549 -6.55 -9.71 -20.02
CA LEU A 549 -7.00 -8.34 -20.29
C LEU A 549 -8.03 -8.25 -21.43
N GLN A 550 -7.82 -9.00 -22.52
CA GLN A 550 -8.73 -9.02 -23.67
C GLN A 550 -10.06 -9.68 -23.33
N VAL A 551 -10.03 -10.84 -22.70
CA VAL A 551 -11.25 -11.56 -22.28
C VAL A 551 -11.98 -10.79 -21.18
N GLY A 552 -11.24 -10.15 -20.27
CA GLY A 552 -11.81 -9.24 -19.27
C GLY A 552 -12.57 -8.08 -19.92
N LYS A 553 -12.06 -7.50 -21.01
CA LYS A 553 -12.79 -6.46 -21.75
C LYS A 553 -14.05 -7.02 -22.41
N GLN A 554 -14.00 -8.24 -22.92
CA GLN A 554 -15.20 -8.92 -23.43
C GLN A 554 -16.24 -9.12 -22.31
N TRP A 555 -15.84 -9.61 -21.14
CA TRP A 555 -16.74 -9.83 -20.00
C TRP A 555 -17.33 -8.52 -19.50
N GLU A 556 -16.56 -7.43 -19.51
CA GLU A 556 -17.01 -6.07 -19.21
C GLU A 556 -18.16 -5.66 -20.14
N LEU A 557 -17.95 -5.77 -21.46
CA LEU A 557 -18.95 -5.40 -22.47
C LEU A 557 -20.20 -6.28 -22.42
N GLN A 558 -20.05 -7.53 -22.00
CA GLN A 558 -21.15 -8.48 -21.79
C GLN A 558 -21.84 -8.32 -20.42
N ARG A 559 -21.36 -7.42 -19.55
CA ARG A 559 -21.82 -7.26 -18.15
C ARG A 559 -21.70 -8.55 -17.32
N ARG A 560 -20.71 -9.39 -17.61
CA ARG A 560 -20.34 -10.57 -16.82
C ARG A 560 -19.48 -10.21 -15.60
N ILE A 561 -18.73 -9.12 -15.67
CA ILE A 561 -18.10 -8.47 -14.52
C ILE A 561 -18.87 -7.20 -14.21
N ALA A 562 -19.03 -6.89 -12.93
CA ALA A 562 -19.82 -5.73 -12.52
C ALA A 562 -19.08 -4.41 -12.73
N ASN A 563 -17.76 -4.43 -12.54
CA ASN A 563 -16.94 -3.22 -12.49
C ASN A 563 -15.73 -3.33 -13.41
N ALA A 564 -15.41 -2.23 -14.10
CA ALA A 564 -14.19 -2.14 -14.91
C ALA A 564 -12.91 -2.28 -14.07
N GLU A 565 -13.00 -2.10 -12.74
CA GLU A 565 -11.92 -2.34 -11.76
C GLU A 565 -11.41 -3.77 -11.79
N SER A 566 -12.29 -4.75 -12.01
CA SER A 566 -11.93 -6.16 -12.04
C SER A 566 -10.97 -6.50 -13.18
N ARG A 567 -10.89 -5.66 -14.23
CA ARG A 567 -9.97 -5.84 -15.36
C ARG A 567 -8.59 -5.23 -15.06
N SER A 568 -7.92 -5.64 -14.00
CA SER A 568 -6.65 -5.03 -13.58
C SER A 568 -5.48 -6.02 -13.65
N MET A 569 -4.39 -5.61 -14.29
CA MET A 569 -3.15 -6.38 -14.39
C MET A 569 -2.56 -6.68 -13.00
N GLU A 570 -2.67 -5.74 -12.05
CA GLU A 570 -2.22 -5.95 -10.68
C GLU A 570 -3.05 -7.06 -10.01
N LEU A 571 -4.38 -7.06 -10.17
CA LEU A 571 -5.25 -8.09 -9.59
C LEU A 571 -5.04 -9.46 -10.25
N PHE A 572 -4.84 -9.50 -11.57
CA PHE A 572 -4.54 -10.75 -12.28
C PHE A 572 -3.22 -11.38 -11.83
N LYS A 573 -2.19 -10.56 -11.59
CA LYS A 573 -0.91 -11.05 -11.05
C LYS A 573 -1.08 -11.63 -9.65
N THR A 574 -1.90 -11.02 -8.81
CA THR A 574 -2.19 -11.55 -7.47
C THR A 574 -2.98 -12.86 -7.54
N ALA A 575 -3.98 -12.95 -8.41
CA ALA A 575 -4.72 -14.20 -8.67
C ALA A 575 -3.79 -15.31 -9.16
N LEU A 576 -2.88 -15.00 -10.09
CA LEU A 576 -1.89 -15.95 -10.59
C LEU A 576 -0.89 -16.37 -9.50
N ARG A 577 -0.54 -15.46 -8.57
CA ARG A 577 0.28 -15.79 -7.40
C ARG A 577 -0.43 -16.79 -6.47
N LEU A 578 -1.74 -16.64 -6.26
CA LEU A 578 -2.53 -17.66 -5.55
C LEU A 578 -2.52 -18.99 -6.31
N ALA A 579 -2.77 -18.97 -7.61
CA ALA A 579 -2.78 -20.16 -8.45
C ALA A 579 -1.42 -20.90 -8.38
N ARG A 580 -0.30 -20.17 -8.45
CA ARG A 580 1.05 -20.72 -8.24
C ARG A 580 1.24 -21.32 -6.85
N HIS A 581 0.81 -20.63 -5.80
CA HIS A 581 0.87 -21.16 -4.43
C HIS A 581 0.06 -22.46 -4.29
N ARG A 582 -1.03 -22.62 -5.05
CA ARG A 582 -1.82 -23.86 -5.10
C ARG A 582 -1.33 -24.84 -6.18
N GLU A 583 -0.15 -24.61 -6.75
CA GLU A 583 0.52 -25.41 -7.77
C GLU A 583 -0.32 -25.63 -9.04
N LEU A 584 -1.11 -24.63 -9.44
CA LEU A 584 -1.96 -24.67 -10.64
C LEU A 584 -1.26 -24.17 -11.90
N VAL A 585 0.01 -23.75 -11.79
CA VAL A 585 0.80 -23.16 -12.88
C VAL A 585 2.06 -23.99 -13.12
N ASP A 586 2.90 -24.11 -12.10
CA ASP A 586 4.20 -24.77 -12.16
C ASP A 586 4.16 -26.05 -11.30
N SER A 587 3.38 -27.06 -11.71
CA SER A 587 3.30 -28.34 -10.97
C SER A 587 4.33 -29.35 -11.49
N PRO A 588 5.16 -29.95 -10.62
CA PRO A 588 6.05 -31.07 -10.99
C PRO A 588 5.27 -32.36 -11.31
N GLU A 589 4.04 -32.49 -10.79
CA GLU A 589 3.11 -33.56 -11.12
C GLU A 589 2.05 -33.02 -12.09
N GLN A 590 2.17 -33.34 -13.37
CA GLN A 590 1.20 -32.96 -14.41
C GLN A 590 -0.12 -33.75 -14.33
N ALA A 591 -0.14 -34.85 -13.56
CA ALA A 591 -1.36 -35.62 -13.34
C ALA A 591 -2.41 -34.74 -12.62
N ASP A 592 -3.61 -34.67 -13.19
CA ASP A 592 -4.78 -33.97 -12.65
C ASP A 592 -4.71 -32.43 -12.57
N ILE A 593 -3.71 -31.76 -13.18
CA ILE A 593 -3.63 -30.29 -13.17
C ILE A 593 -4.88 -29.63 -13.80
N ALA A 594 -5.39 -30.19 -14.89
CA ALA A 594 -6.60 -29.70 -15.55
C ALA A 594 -7.83 -29.77 -14.62
N LYS A 595 -7.96 -30.87 -13.86
CA LYS A 595 -9.03 -31.05 -12.88
C LYS A 595 -8.90 -30.05 -11.73
N ARG A 596 -7.70 -29.88 -11.17
CA ARG A 596 -7.43 -28.92 -10.09
C ARG A 596 -7.69 -27.47 -10.54
N ARG A 597 -7.35 -27.13 -11.78
CA ARG A 597 -7.67 -25.81 -12.39
C ARG A 597 -9.18 -25.61 -12.51
N GLN A 598 -9.93 -26.64 -12.89
CA GLN A 598 -11.40 -26.58 -12.93
C GLN A 598 -12.01 -26.45 -11.51
N GLU A 599 -11.56 -27.24 -10.55
CA GLU A 599 -12.00 -27.15 -9.14
C GLU A 599 -11.75 -25.74 -8.56
N PHE A 600 -10.61 -25.14 -8.90
CA PHE A 600 -10.29 -23.75 -8.53
C PHE A 600 -11.22 -22.72 -9.19
N ALA A 601 -11.56 -22.91 -10.47
CA ALA A 601 -12.54 -22.07 -11.15
C ALA A 601 -13.94 -22.17 -10.52
N ASP A 602 -14.37 -23.37 -10.15
CA ASP A 602 -15.68 -23.64 -9.53
C ASP A 602 -15.78 -23.03 -8.11
N GLU A 603 -14.70 -23.10 -7.32
CA GLU A 603 -14.59 -22.44 -6.01
C GLU A 603 -14.77 -20.92 -6.13
N ILE A 604 -14.05 -20.28 -7.06
CA ILE A 604 -14.13 -18.83 -7.26
C ILE A 604 -15.48 -18.41 -7.87
N ALA A 605 -16.03 -19.20 -8.78
CA ALA A 605 -17.38 -18.98 -9.32
C ALA A 605 -18.42 -19.00 -8.20
N THR A 606 -18.28 -19.92 -7.23
CA THR A 606 -19.15 -19.99 -6.05
C THR A 606 -19.03 -18.76 -5.16
N ALA A 607 -17.80 -18.29 -4.89
CA ALA A 607 -17.58 -17.04 -4.16
C ALA A 607 -18.17 -15.83 -4.91
N THR A 608 -18.02 -15.76 -6.23
CA THR A 608 -18.59 -14.70 -7.07
C THR A 608 -20.12 -14.72 -7.06
N ARG A 609 -20.76 -15.90 -7.10
CA ARG A 609 -22.22 -16.03 -6.94
C ARG A 609 -22.69 -15.51 -5.58
N ARG A 610 -22.00 -15.89 -4.49
CA ARG A 610 -22.33 -15.46 -3.13
C ARG A 610 -22.21 -13.95 -2.96
N VAL A 611 -21.17 -13.32 -3.51
CA VAL A 611 -21.04 -11.85 -3.45
C VAL A 611 -22.11 -11.13 -4.27
N ASN A 612 -22.62 -11.76 -5.33
CA ASN A 612 -23.76 -11.25 -6.10
C ASN A 612 -25.08 -11.36 -5.34
N CYS A 613 -25.30 -12.46 -4.62
CA CYS A 613 -26.43 -12.62 -3.70
C CYS A 613 -26.46 -11.52 -2.63
N ILE A 614 -25.32 -11.22 -1.99
CA ILE A 614 -25.25 -10.13 -1.00
C ILE A 614 -25.63 -8.77 -1.59
N ALA A 615 -25.25 -8.48 -2.84
CA ALA A 615 -25.68 -7.23 -3.49
C ALA A 615 -27.18 -7.19 -3.76
N GLU A 616 -27.82 -8.32 -4.08
CA GLU A 616 -29.27 -8.39 -4.23
C GLU A 616 -29.99 -8.12 -2.91
N LEU A 617 -29.46 -8.66 -1.81
CA LEU A 617 -29.95 -8.38 -0.46
C LEU A 617 -29.83 -6.88 -0.14
N ALA A 618 -28.65 -6.28 -0.38
CA ALA A 618 -28.40 -4.85 -0.17
C ALA A 618 -29.36 -3.96 -0.98
N ARG A 619 -29.58 -4.25 -2.26
CA ARG A 619 -30.52 -3.50 -3.12
C ARG A 619 -31.95 -3.61 -2.61
N THR A 620 -32.36 -4.79 -2.17
CA THR A 620 -33.70 -5.03 -1.64
C THR A 620 -33.93 -4.28 -0.32
N ALA A 621 -32.93 -4.30 0.57
CA ALA A 621 -32.96 -3.54 1.82
C ALA A 621 -33.08 -2.03 1.57
N ALA A 622 -32.28 -1.48 0.65
CA ALA A 622 -32.33 -0.07 0.27
C ALA A 622 -33.72 0.32 -0.31
N ALA A 623 -34.31 -0.50 -1.18
CA ALA A 623 -35.65 -0.26 -1.73
C ALA A 623 -36.75 -0.25 -0.65
N ARG A 624 -36.65 -1.15 0.35
CA ARG A 624 -37.58 -1.19 1.49
C ARG A 624 -37.47 0.08 2.36
N GLN A 625 -36.26 0.59 2.61
CA GLN A 625 -36.04 1.82 3.37
C GLN A 625 -36.62 3.05 2.67
N VAL A 626 -36.45 3.19 1.35
CA VAL A 626 -37.05 4.27 0.56
C VAL A 626 -38.58 4.21 0.63
N THR A 627 -39.17 3.01 0.52
CA THR A 627 -40.63 2.82 0.58
C THR A 627 -41.19 3.16 1.96
N ARG A 628 -40.50 2.77 3.04
CA ARG A 628 -40.87 3.13 4.42
C ARG A 628 -40.78 4.63 4.70
N ALA A 629 -39.77 5.31 4.16
CA ALA A 629 -39.62 6.76 4.30
C ALA A 629 -40.68 7.55 3.49
N ALA A 630 -41.27 6.93 2.46
CA ALA A 630 -42.31 7.52 1.62
C ALA A 630 -43.74 7.28 2.12
N THR A 631 -43.93 6.49 3.19
CA THR A 631 -45.24 6.25 3.80
C THR A 631 -45.37 7.14 5.04
N PRO A 632 -46.38 8.04 5.11
CA PRO A 632 -46.47 9.07 6.14
C PRO A 632 -46.75 8.55 7.55
#